data_AF-A0A2P7YNH5-F1
#
_entry.id   AF-A0A2P7YNH5-F1
#
_cell.length_a   1.000
_cell.length_b   1.000
_cell.length_c   1.000
_cell.angle_alpha   90.00
_cell.angle_beta   90.00
_cell.angle_gamma   90.00
#
_symmetry.space_group_name_H-M   'P 1'
#
loop_
_entity.id
_entity.type
_entity.pdbx_description
1 polymer ?
#
loop_
_entity_poly.entity_id
_entity_poly.type
_entity_poly.pdbx_seq_one_letter_code
_entity_poly.pdbx_strand_id
1 'polypeptide(L)'
;MSPSSSHNLNHAVSAADAGDLEKVSEKGCENSTSDKQYPSTRVVVPTMICISLAFFLAALDRTIVGVAVPAITNDFQSFNDISWYQAAFTLTNCVFQLPMGKIYKFLPAKWTIVTNVVLFEIGSIICASATSSIAFILGRAITGIGAAGIVVGAQVIIRDLLPLEKRPKYQGFLGATFGLSSILGPLVGGAFTTNVSWRWCFWISVPIGGISLAGLMLLLPRPESSKKLEGSALEVLKRFDPIGNLFLFPGVICILLALQWGGVLYTWRNARIITLLVVGSVLLVGFAAVQVWIQENGTIPPRIIQQRTIASGTIVSLGIGGVLVISGFYLPIWFQAIQGLSAGSAGIRLLPYFLSTVIFTIATGIIISKIGYYTPVLVIGCAISMVGTGLLTTFRTNTTAGEWIGYQIVLGASLGLSLQQPFTAAQTVLADEDVPTGVTILTFAQSLGATVFVSASQAILSHTLSSRLSKYLPDFDASVVARTGVTDLRDLVDQSQQSVLFEAYNSGVVNVFFCALAAAALTMIASLFFEWKTVRKQPEGTSS
;
A
#
# COMPACT_ATOMS: atom_id res chain seq x y z
N MET A 1 -2.04 -1.62 89.95
CA MET A 1 -2.42 -2.97 89.50
C MET A 1 -2.79 -2.90 88.03
N SER A 2 -1.90 -3.35 87.15
CA SER A 2 -2.22 -3.84 85.80
C SER A 2 -3.02 -5.17 85.94
N PRO A 3 -3.74 -5.73 84.92
CA PRO A 3 -3.33 -5.77 83.50
C PRO A 3 -4.42 -5.69 82.39
N SER A 4 -3.95 -5.33 81.18
CA SER A 4 -4.31 -5.79 79.82
C SER A 4 -5.77 -6.03 79.37
N SER A 5 -6.19 -5.34 78.29
CA SER A 5 -6.38 -5.98 76.96
C SER A 5 -6.60 -4.93 75.85
N SER A 6 -5.78 -5.03 74.82
CA SER A 6 -5.89 -4.38 73.52
C SER A 6 -6.61 -5.32 72.54
N HIS A 7 -7.71 -4.90 71.91
CA HIS A 7 -8.07 -5.34 70.54
C HIS A 7 -9.31 -4.61 69.99
N ASN A 8 -9.19 -4.15 68.73
CA ASN A 8 -10.22 -4.07 67.70
C ASN A 8 -11.31 -2.97 67.80
N LEU A 9 -10.92 -1.73 67.45
CA LEU A 9 -11.81 -0.72 66.86
C LEU A 9 -11.31 -0.41 65.44
N ASN A 10 -11.48 -1.37 64.52
CA ASN A 10 -11.22 -1.20 63.07
C ASN A 10 -12.15 -2.07 62.22
N HIS A 11 -13.39 -2.28 62.65
CA HIS A 11 -14.42 -2.97 61.88
C HIS A 11 -15.79 -2.31 62.10
N ALA A 12 -15.94 -1.06 61.62
CA ALA A 12 -17.26 -0.42 61.57
C ALA A 12 -17.42 0.62 60.44
N VAL A 13 -16.48 0.68 59.47
CA VAL A 13 -16.57 1.60 58.32
C VAL A 13 -16.66 0.84 56.96
N SER A 14 -16.66 -0.50 56.96
CA SER A 14 -16.42 -1.28 55.72
C SER A 14 -17.62 -2.06 55.18
N ALA A 15 -18.84 -1.52 55.21
CA ALA A 15 -19.97 -2.19 54.55
C ALA A 15 -20.98 -1.25 53.86
N ALA A 16 -21.12 0.00 54.33
CA ALA A 16 -22.05 0.95 53.72
C ALA A 16 -21.44 1.67 52.48
N ASP A 17 -20.15 1.99 52.49
CA ASP A 17 -19.47 2.64 51.34
C ASP A 17 -19.12 1.66 50.20
N ALA A 18 -19.06 0.35 50.48
CA ALA A 18 -18.78 -0.66 49.46
C ALA A 18 -19.96 -0.82 48.48
N GLY A 19 -21.20 -0.75 48.97
CA GLY A 19 -22.39 -0.93 48.13
C GLY A 19 -22.70 0.25 47.19
N ASP A 20 -22.30 1.47 47.58
CA ASP A 20 -22.43 2.66 46.71
C ASP A 20 -21.25 2.79 45.73
N LEU A 21 -20.04 2.34 46.10
CA LEU A 21 -18.92 2.19 45.16
C LEU A 21 -19.17 1.06 44.15
N GLU A 22 -19.80 -0.05 44.55
CA GLU A 22 -20.25 -1.11 43.63
C GLU A 22 -21.36 -0.61 42.68
N LYS A 23 -22.34 0.16 43.15
CA LYS A 23 -23.37 0.73 42.26
C LYS A 23 -22.86 1.81 41.30
N VAL A 24 -21.83 2.57 41.70
CA VAL A 24 -21.15 3.52 40.80
C VAL A 24 -20.19 2.80 39.85
N SER A 25 -19.59 1.67 40.27
CA SER A 25 -18.79 0.78 39.41
C SER A 25 -19.66 0.00 38.41
N GLU A 26 -20.84 -0.49 38.81
CA GLU A 26 -21.80 -1.18 37.93
C GLU A 26 -22.42 -0.21 36.92
N LYS A 27 -22.83 1.00 37.34
CA LYS A 27 -23.28 2.04 36.40
C LYS A 27 -22.15 2.62 35.52
N GLY A 28 -20.90 2.50 35.94
CA GLY A 28 -19.72 2.84 35.14
C GLY A 28 -19.38 1.77 34.09
N CYS A 29 -19.67 0.50 34.37
CA CYS A 29 -19.46 -0.63 33.46
C CYS A 29 -20.61 -0.82 32.45
N GLU A 30 -21.83 -0.40 32.76
CA GLU A 30 -23.00 -0.55 31.88
C GLU A 30 -23.02 0.41 30.67
N ASN A 31 -22.13 1.42 30.60
CA ASN A 31 -22.12 2.39 29.50
C ASN A 31 -21.08 2.14 28.39
N SER A 32 -20.35 1.02 28.40
CA SER A 32 -19.33 0.73 27.36
C SER A 32 -19.67 -0.36 26.34
N THR A 33 -20.86 -0.93 26.38
CA THR A 33 -21.37 -1.84 25.34
C THR A 33 -22.70 -1.33 24.81
N SER A 34 -22.70 -0.13 24.23
CA SER A 34 -23.65 0.13 23.15
C SER A 34 -23.38 -0.93 22.09
N ASP A 35 -24.26 -1.93 21.99
CA ASP A 35 -24.30 -2.88 20.88
C ASP A 35 -24.31 -2.04 19.61
N LYS A 36 -23.15 -1.89 18.96
CA LYS A 36 -23.02 -1.13 17.72
C LYS A 36 -24.00 -1.73 16.72
N GLN A 37 -25.13 -1.06 16.52
CA GLN A 37 -26.17 -1.54 15.63
C GLN A 37 -25.68 -1.37 14.20
N TYR A 38 -25.09 -2.44 13.65
CA TYR A 38 -24.58 -2.42 12.29
C TYR A 38 -25.74 -2.27 11.30
N PRO A 39 -25.56 -1.46 10.23
CA PRO A 39 -26.58 -1.27 9.23
C PRO A 39 -26.97 -2.59 8.55
N SER A 40 -28.22 -2.68 8.09
CA SER A 40 -28.71 -3.86 7.37
C SER A 40 -27.85 -4.19 6.17
N THR A 41 -27.73 -5.49 5.85
CA THR A 41 -27.00 -6.00 4.67
C THR A 41 -27.40 -5.30 3.36
N ARG A 42 -28.66 -4.83 3.27
CA ARG A 42 -29.19 -4.07 2.11
C ARG A 42 -28.51 -2.72 1.89
N VAL A 43 -27.94 -2.11 2.93
CA VAL A 43 -27.17 -0.86 2.85
C VAL A 43 -25.68 -1.15 2.74
N VAL A 44 -25.20 -2.17 3.47
CA VAL A 44 -23.79 -2.54 3.49
C VAL A 44 -23.29 -2.97 2.11
N VAL A 45 -23.96 -3.92 1.44
CA VAL A 45 -23.51 -4.42 0.13
C VAL A 45 -23.35 -3.32 -0.92
N PRO A 46 -24.34 -2.47 -1.20
CA PRO A 46 -24.18 -1.42 -2.20
C PRO A 46 -23.17 -0.36 -1.78
N THR A 47 -23.06 -0.03 -0.48
CA THR A 47 -22.01 0.89 0.01
C THR A 47 -20.62 0.33 -0.25
N MET A 48 -20.42 -0.98 -0.06
CA MET A 48 -19.14 -1.63 -0.32
C MET A 48 -18.81 -1.68 -1.80
N ILE A 49 -19.80 -1.82 -2.68
CA ILE A 49 -19.61 -1.69 -4.12
C ILE A 49 -19.12 -0.28 -4.46
N CYS A 50 -19.74 0.77 -3.89
CA CYS A 50 -19.31 2.16 -4.12
C CYS A 50 -17.87 2.40 -3.64
N ILE A 51 -17.50 1.92 -2.45
CA ILE A 51 -16.13 2.03 -1.93
C ILE A 51 -15.15 1.27 -2.82
N SER A 52 -15.53 0.06 -3.27
CA SER A 52 -14.70 -0.74 -4.15
C SER A 52 -14.52 -0.06 -5.51
N LEU A 53 -15.53 0.64 -6.03
CA LEU A 53 -15.40 1.44 -7.25
C LEU A 53 -14.42 2.62 -7.07
N ALA A 54 -14.49 3.36 -5.94
CA ALA A 54 -13.52 4.42 -5.66
C ALA A 54 -12.09 3.88 -5.54
N PHE A 55 -11.94 2.76 -4.82
CA PHE A 55 -10.65 2.08 -4.65
C PHE A 55 -10.12 1.52 -5.98
N PHE A 56 -11.01 0.97 -6.82
CA PHE A 56 -10.71 0.50 -8.17
C PHE A 56 -10.14 1.64 -9.02
N LEU A 57 -10.77 2.81 -9.00
CA LEU A 57 -10.30 3.97 -9.75
C LEU A 57 -8.92 4.43 -9.29
N ALA A 58 -8.69 4.52 -7.98
CA ALA A 58 -7.39 4.88 -7.44
C ALA A 58 -6.29 3.89 -7.85
N ALA A 59 -6.60 2.60 -7.90
CA ALA A 59 -5.67 1.56 -8.31
C ALA A 59 -5.48 1.50 -9.84
N LEU A 60 -6.54 1.72 -10.62
CA LEU A 60 -6.52 1.78 -12.09
C LEU A 60 -5.70 2.97 -12.59
N ASP A 61 -5.88 4.14 -11.99
CA ASP A 61 -5.12 5.35 -12.34
C ASP A 61 -3.61 5.17 -12.15
N ARG A 62 -3.22 4.46 -11.07
CA ARG A 62 -1.82 4.11 -10.82
C ARG A 62 -1.21 3.26 -11.94
N THR A 63 -1.98 2.38 -12.55
CA THR A 63 -1.48 1.38 -13.52
C THR A 63 -1.64 1.83 -14.97
N ILE A 64 -2.67 2.62 -15.30
CA ILE A 64 -2.97 3.06 -16.67
C ILE A 64 -1.94 4.05 -17.21
N VAL A 65 -1.37 4.90 -16.34
CA VAL A 65 -0.43 5.97 -16.71
C VAL A 65 0.80 5.40 -17.40
N GLY A 66 1.32 4.26 -16.93
CA GLY A 66 2.54 3.66 -17.47
C GLY A 66 2.47 3.37 -18.97
N VAL A 67 1.29 3.01 -19.49
CA VAL A 67 1.08 2.76 -20.93
C VAL A 67 0.85 4.07 -21.71
N ALA A 68 0.35 5.11 -21.04
CA ALA A 68 0.06 6.40 -21.66
C ALA A 68 1.27 7.35 -21.72
N VAL A 69 2.31 7.13 -20.89
CA VAL A 69 3.50 8.01 -20.81
C VAL A 69 4.10 8.36 -22.18
N PRO A 70 4.36 7.40 -23.11
CA PRO A 70 4.93 7.74 -24.41
C PRO A 70 4.05 8.68 -25.23
N ALA A 71 2.73 8.43 -25.25
CA ALA A 71 1.77 9.27 -25.97
C ALA A 71 1.67 10.68 -25.36
N ILE A 72 1.63 10.78 -24.03
CA ILE A 72 1.62 12.07 -23.30
C ILE A 72 2.88 12.89 -23.61
N THR A 73 4.03 12.22 -23.62
CA THR A 73 5.32 12.86 -23.88
C THR A 73 5.40 13.40 -25.30
N ASN A 74 4.92 12.63 -26.28
CA ASN A 74 4.86 13.07 -27.67
C ASN A 74 3.88 14.25 -27.86
N ASP A 75 2.73 14.24 -27.19
CA ASP A 75 1.77 15.34 -27.27
C ASP A 75 2.32 16.65 -26.67
N PHE A 76 3.00 16.58 -25.53
CA PHE A 76 3.53 17.77 -24.85
C PHE A 76 4.94 18.17 -25.29
N GLN A 77 5.62 17.34 -26.10
CA GLN A 77 7.01 17.54 -26.51
C GLN A 77 7.97 17.77 -25.32
N SER A 78 7.67 17.19 -24.14
CA SER A 78 8.45 17.38 -22.91
C SER A 78 9.05 16.05 -22.42
N PHE A 79 10.19 15.69 -23.00
CA PHE A 79 10.91 14.46 -22.66
C PHE A 79 11.55 14.49 -21.27
N ASN A 80 11.87 15.68 -20.76
CA ASN A 80 12.47 15.83 -19.43
C ASN A 80 11.48 15.55 -18.29
N ASP A 81 10.18 15.59 -18.57
CA ASP A 81 9.12 15.46 -17.56
C ASP A 81 8.58 14.03 -17.41
N ILE A 82 9.04 13.07 -18.24
CA ILE A 82 8.58 11.68 -18.24
C ILE A 82 8.55 11.07 -16.83
N SER A 83 9.64 11.25 -16.08
CA SER A 83 9.76 10.69 -14.73
C SER A 83 8.74 11.29 -13.75
N TRP A 84 8.31 12.54 -13.98
CA TRP A 84 7.38 13.25 -13.11
C TRP A 84 5.94 12.80 -13.27
N TYR A 85 5.54 12.30 -14.44
CA TYR A 85 4.17 11.83 -14.70
C TYR A 85 3.72 10.71 -13.75
N GLN A 86 4.64 9.81 -13.39
CA GLN A 86 4.37 8.76 -12.39
C GLN A 86 4.81 9.17 -10.98
N ALA A 87 5.93 9.89 -10.85
CA ALA A 87 6.48 10.26 -9.55
C ALA A 87 5.56 11.22 -8.79
N ALA A 88 4.91 12.18 -9.44
CA ALA A 88 4.05 13.17 -8.76
C ALA A 88 2.91 12.50 -7.98
N PHE A 89 2.21 11.55 -8.61
CA PHE A 89 1.16 10.76 -7.96
C PHE A 89 1.71 9.91 -6.81
N THR A 90 2.82 9.20 -7.06
CA THR A 90 3.39 8.27 -6.07
C THR A 90 3.92 9.02 -4.83
N LEU A 91 4.55 10.16 -5.06
CA LEU A 91 5.11 11.04 -4.04
C LEU A 91 4.00 11.60 -3.15
N THR A 92 2.97 12.22 -3.74
CA THR A 92 1.87 12.78 -2.94
C THR A 92 1.05 11.67 -2.27
N ASN A 93 0.81 10.55 -2.95
CA ASN A 93 0.15 9.41 -2.34
C ASN A 93 0.91 8.91 -1.10
N CYS A 94 2.22 8.69 -1.19
CA CYS A 94 3.02 8.19 -0.08
C CYS A 94 3.09 9.18 1.09
N VAL A 95 3.33 10.46 0.79
CA VAL A 95 3.55 11.48 1.82
C VAL A 95 2.25 11.80 2.59
N PHE A 96 1.10 11.82 1.91
CA PHE A 96 -0.19 12.12 2.56
C PHE A 96 -0.84 10.91 3.25
N GLN A 97 -0.33 9.69 3.09
CA GLN A 97 -0.90 8.49 3.74
C GLN A 97 -0.97 8.60 5.27
N LEU A 98 0.11 9.01 5.94
CA LEU A 98 0.15 9.12 7.41
C LEU A 98 -0.77 10.24 7.95
N PRO A 99 -0.74 11.48 7.41
CA PRO A 99 -1.69 12.52 7.81
C PRO A 99 -3.16 12.12 7.64
N MET A 100 -3.50 11.33 6.59
CA MET A 100 -4.86 10.85 6.39
C MET A 100 -5.35 9.98 7.55
N GLY A 101 -4.47 9.27 8.25
CA GLY A 101 -4.85 8.49 9.43
C GLY A 101 -5.44 9.34 10.55
N LYS A 102 -4.84 10.52 10.81
CA LYS A 102 -5.39 11.48 11.77
C LYS A 102 -6.70 12.10 11.29
N ILE A 103 -6.78 12.42 9.99
CA ILE A 103 -8.00 12.96 9.38
C ILE A 103 -9.14 11.95 9.58
N TYR A 104 -8.93 10.65 9.32
CA TYR A 104 -9.93 9.61 9.58
C TYR A 104 -10.17 9.29 11.07
N LYS A 105 -9.21 9.60 11.96
CA LYS A 105 -9.37 9.45 13.42
C LYS A 105 -10.26 10.56 14.01
N PHE A 106 -10.12 11.81 13.55
CA PHE A 106 -10.80 12.96 14.14
C PHE A 106 -12.01 13.47 13.35
N LEU A 107 -12.03 13.29 12.02
CA LEU A 107 -13.14 13.74 11.18
C LEU A 107 -14.08 12.57 10.83
N PRO A 108 -15.37 12.84 10.59
CA PRO A 108 -16.32 11.80 10.21
C PRO A 108 -15.88 11.07 8.95
N ALA A 109 -15.73 9.74 9.03
CA ALA A 109 -15.24 8.91 7.93
C ALA A 109 -16.04 9.10 6.62
N LYS A 110 -17.36 9.33 6.72
CA LYS A 110 -18.23 9.63 5.58
C LYS A 110 -17.79 10.85 4.79
N TRP A 111 -17.60 11.99 5.46
CA TRP A 111 -17.22 13.22 4.78
C TRP A 111 -15.79 13.17 4.31
N THR A 112 -14.90 12.56 5.10
CA THR A 112 -13.51 12.38 4.71
C THR A 112 -13.35 11.57 3.43
N ILE A 113 -14.05 10.43 3.26
CA ILE A 113 -13.95 9.68 2.00
C ILE A 113 -14.57 10.42 0.82
N VAL A 114 -15.70 11.11 1.02
CA VAL A 114 -16.38 11.89 -0.02
C VAL A 114 -15.46 13.01 -0.52
N THR A 115 -14.81 13.75 0.37
CA THR A 115 -13.85 14.79 0.00
C THR A 115 -12.64 14.22 -0.74
N ASN A 116 -12.12 13.07 -0.33
CA ASN A 116 -10.99 12.43 -1.02
C ASN A 116 -11.36 11.91 -2.42
N VAL A 117 -12.57 11.36 -2.60
CA VAL A 117 -13.08 10.98 -3.94
C VAL A 117 -13.25 12.22 -4.81
N VAL A 118 -13.82 13.31 -4.30
CA VAL A 118 -13.94 14.57 -5.05
C VAL A 118 -12.56 15.10 -5.45
N LEU A 119 -11.59 15.08 -4.53
CA LEU A 119 -10.22 15.53 -4.81
C LEU A 119 -9.56 14.67 -5.90
N PHE A 120 -9.76 13.35 -5.84
CA PHE A 120 -9.29 12.41 -6.86
C PHE A 120 -9.91 12.70 -8.24
N GLU A 121 -11.21 12.98 -8.30
CA GLU A 121 -11.89 13.29 -9.57
C GLU A 121 -11.46 14.65 -10.14
N ILE A 122 -11.30 15.68 -9.29
CA ILE A 122 -10.78 16.99 -9.72
C ILE A 122 -9.38 16.82 -10.34
N GLY A 123 -8.50 16.06 -9.67
CA GLY A 123 -7.17 15.77 -10.21
C GLY A 123 -7.24 15.02 -11.56
N SER A 124 -8.17 14.07 -11.69
CA SER A 124 -8.36 13.29 -12.92
C SER A 124 -8.85 14.16 -14.07
N ILE A 125 -9.79 15.09 -13.82
CA ILE A 125 -10.27 16.08 -14.79
C ILE A 125 -9.13 16.99 -15.23
N ILE A 126 -8.29 17.46 -14.31
CA ILE A 126 -7.11 18.28 -14.64
C ILE A 126 -6.15 17.50 -15.54
N CYS A 127 -5.88 16.22 -15.25
CA CYS A 127 -5.05 15.36 -16.09
C CYS A 127 -5.66 15.17 -17.50
N ALA A 128 -6.97 14.94 -17.58
CA ALA A 128 -7.68 14.71 -18.83
C ALA A 128 -7.73 15.95 -19.73
N SER A 129 -7.86 17.13 -19.12
CA SER A 129 -7.95 18.43 -19.80
C SER A 129 -6.62 19.17 -19.91
N ALA A 130 -5.52 18.54 -19.50
CA ALA A 130 -4.21 19.17 -19.49
C ALA A 130 -3.76 19.60 -20.91
N THR A 131 -3.40 20.87 -21.02
CA THR A 131 -2.82 21.49 -22.22
C THR A 131 -1.30 21.61 -22.13
N SER A 132 -0.71 21.36 -20.95
CA SER A 132 0.74 21.40 -20.72
C SER A 132 1.17 20.27 -19.79
N SER A 133 2.45 19.89 -19.90
CA SER A 133 3.09 18.89 -19.02
C SER A 133 2.99 19.26 -17.53
N ILE A 134 3.20 20.54 -17.19
CA ILE A 134 3.12 21.03 -15.80
C ILE A 134 1.69 20.89 -15.26
N ALA A 135 0.67 21.28 -16.04
CA ALA A 135 -0.72 21.12 -15.63
C ALA A 135 -1.07 19.65 -15.38
N PHE A 136 -0.57 18.75 -16.23
CA PHE A 136 -0.72 17.31 -16.04
C PHE A 136 -0.06 16.84 -14.74
N ILE A 137 1.20 17.23 -14.47
CA ILE A 137 1.94 16.88 -13.25
C ILE A 137 1.20 17.38 -11.99
N LEU A 138 0.66 18.60 -12.02
CA LEU A 138 -0.14 19.14 -10.91
C LEU A 138 -1.44 18.34 -10.71
N GLY A 139 -2.10 17.95 -11.81
CA GLY A 139 -3.24 17.03 -11.76
C GLY A 139 -2.88 15.70 -11.08
N ARG A 140 -1.74 15.10 -11.45
CA ARG A 140 -1.22 13.86 -10.84
C ARG A 140 -0.93 14.02 -9.35
N ALA A 141 -0.41 15.18 -8.95
CA ALA A 141 -0.16 15.47 -7.54
C ALA A 141 -1.48 15.48 -6.75
N ILE A 142 -2.52 16.14 -7.28
CA ILE A 142 -3.87 16.20 -6.67
C ILE A 142 -4.53 14.82 -6.61
N THR A 143 -4.48 14.04 -7.70
CA THR A 143 -5.03 12.66 -7.69
C THR A 143 -4.34 11.78 -6.66
N GLY A 144 -3.02 11.90 -6.48
CA GLY A 144 -2.28 11.14 -5.48
C GLY A 144 -2.70 11.45 -4.04
N ILE A 145 -3.03 12.71 -3.72
CA ILE A 145 -3.56 13.07 -2.39
C ILE A 145 -4.92 12.41 -2.16
N GLY A 146 -5.83 12.48 -3.14
CA GLY A 146 -7.13 11.82 -3.06
C GLY A 146 -7.02 10.30 -2.94
N ALA A 147 -6.12 9.68 -3.69
CA ALA A 147 -5.87 8.23 -3.66
C ALA A 147 -5.37 7.76 -2.28
N ALA A 148 -4.49 8.52 -1.62
CA ALA A 148 -4.02 8.22 -0.27
C ALA A 148 -5.19 8.11 0.72
N GLY A 149 -6.11 9.08 0.66
CA GLY A 149 -7.30 9.09 1.50
C GLY A 149 -8.29 7.97 1.17
N ILE A 150 -8.50 7.65 -0.11
CA ILE A 150 -9.40 6.55 -0.53
C ILE A 150 -8.91 5.20 0.00
N VAL A 151 -7.62 4.89 -0.12
CA VAL A 151 -7.04 3.61 0.32
C VAL A 151 -7.23 3.40 1.83
N VAL A 152 -6.92 4.43 2.62
CA VAL A 152 -7.10 4.40 4.08
C VAL A 152 -8.58 4.37 4.45
N GLY A 153 -9.38 5.24 3.82
CA GLY A 153 -10.81 5.37 4.07
C GLY A 153 -11.58 4.10 3.78
N ALA A 154 -11.22 3.36 2.74
CA ALA A 154 -11.84 2.08 2.43
C ALA A 154 -11.70 1.08 3.60
N GLN A 155 -10.53 1.02 4.24
CA GLN A 155 -10.31 0.15 5.41
C GLN A 155 -11.05 0.64 6.66
N VAL A 156 -11.10 1.95 6.88
CA VAL A 156 -11.80 2.57 8.02
C VAL A 156 -13.32 2.36 7.91
N ILE A 157 -13.89 2.49 6.72
CA ILE A 157 -15.33 2.31 6.53
C ILE A 157 -15.73 0.84 6.65
N ILE A 158 -14.87 -0.11 6.23
CA ILE A 158 -15.09 -1.54 6.52
C ILE A 158 -15.26 -1.76 8.02
N ARG A 159 -14.40 -1.15 8.84
CA ARG A 159 -14.49 -1.24 10.31
C ARG A 159 -15.84 -0.72 10.82
N ASP A 160 -16.30 0.41 10.29
CA ASP A 160 -17.51 1.09 10.76
C ASP A 160 -18.81 0.39 10.33
N LEU A 161 -18.83 -0.21 9.15
CA LEU A 161 -20.03 -0.85 8.60
C LEU A 161 -20.21 -2.31 9.02
N LEU A 162 -19.13 -2.97 9.44
CA LEU A 162 -19.14 -4.42 9.62
C LEU A 162 -18.59 -4.87 10.98
N PRO A 163 -19.21 -5.91 11.57
CA PRO A 163 -18.62 -6.61 12.71
C PRO A 163 -17.31 -7.26 12.29
N LEU A 164 -16.39 -7.39 13.26
CA LEU A 164 -15.01 -7.86 13.08
C LEU A 164 -14.93 -9.13 12.20
N GLU A 165 -15.79 -10.11 12.44
CA GLU A 165 -15.87 -11.40 11.74
C GLU A 165 -16.08 -11.30 10.22
N LYS A 166 -16.79 -10.27 9.76
CA LYS A 166 -17.11 -10.09 8.34
C LYS A 166 -16.04 -9.25 7.63
N ARG A 167 -15.22 -8.50 8.36
CA ARG A 167 -14.22 -7.58 7.78
C ARG A 167 -13.24 -8.28 6.82
N PRO A 168 -12.67 -9.47 7.14
CA PRO A 168 -11.74 -10.17 6.23
C PRO A 168 -12.35 -10.49 4.87
N LYS A 169 -13.63 -10.86 4.81
CA LYS A 169 -14.33 -11.17 3.56
C LYS A 169 -14.35 -9.97 2.61
N TYR A 170 -14.70 -8.79 3.11
CA TYR A 170 -14.81 -7.59 2.29
C TYR A 170 -13.46 -6.93 2.01
N GLN A 171 -12.53 -7.04 2.95
CA GLN A 171 -11.14 -6.71 2.71
C GLN A 171 -10.55 -7.57 1.58
N GLY A 172 -10.87 -8.86 1.56
CA GLY A 172 -10.51 -9.74 0.44
C GLY A 172 -11.11 -9.29 -0.90
N PHE A 173 -12.32 -8.73 -0.88
CA PHE A 173 -12.93 -8.12 -2.06
C PHE A 173 -12.18 -6.86 -2.53
N LEU A 174 -11.75 -5.98 -1.61
CA LEU A 174 -10.91 -4.82 -1.98
C LEU A 174 -9.57 -5.25 -2.60
N GLY A 175 -8.90 -6.26 -2.02
CA GLY A 175 -7.67 -6.79 -2.61
C GLY A 175 -7.90 -7.45 -3.98
N ALA A 176 -9.07 -8.08 -4.19
CA ALA A 176 -9.47 -8.58 -5.50
C ALA A 176 -9.68 -7.44 -6.51
N THR A 177 -10.29 -6.34 -6.08
CA THR A 177 -10.41 -5.11 -6.88
C THR A 177 -9.05 -4.55 -7.27
N PHE A 178 -8.06 -4.57 -6.37
CA PHE A 178 -6.68 -4.20 -6.69
C PHE A 178 -6.10 -5.10 -7.79
N GLY A 179 -6.21 -6.42 -7.64
CA GLY A 179 -5.72 -7.37 -8.65
C GLY A 179 -6.39 -7.18 -10.02
N LEU A 180 -7.71 -6.95 -10.03
CA LEU A 180 -8.46 -6.69 -11.26
C LEU A 180 -8.04 -5.36 -11.93
N SER A 181 -7.86 -4.29 -11.15
CA SER A 181 -7.38 -3.00 -11.66
C SER A 181 -5.98 -3.09 -12.26
N SER A 182 -5.14 -4.00 -11.75
CA SER A 182 -3.79 -4.22 -12.28
C SER A 182 -3.81 -4.93 -13.64
N ILE A 183 -4.83 -5.74 -13.92
CA ILE A 183 -5.06 -6.34 -15.25
C ILE A 183 -5.67 -5.31 -16.20
N LEU A 184 -6.72 -4.62 -15.75
CA LEU A 184 -7.49 -3.71 -16.60
C LEU A 184 -6.71 -2.44 -16.94
N GLY A 185 -5.81 -1.96 -16.07
CA GLY A 185 -5.02 -0.75 -16.30
C GLY A 185 -4.28 -0.76 -17.64
N PRO A 186 -3.34 -1.70 -17.87
CA PRO A 186 -2.64 -1.77 -19.14
C PRO A 186 -3.53 -2.07 -20.34
N LEU A 187 -4.56 -2.91 -20.18
CA LEU A 187 -5.47 -3.30 -21.27
C LEU A 187 -6.32 -2.13 -21.76
N VAL A 188 -6.98 -1.45 -20.82
CA VAL A 188 -7.82 -0.28 -21.08
C VAL A 188 -6.97 0.92 -21.51
N GLY A 189 -5.83 1.14 -20.84
CA GLY A 189 -4.86 2.17 -21.20
C GLY A 189 -4.35 2.02 -22.62
N GLY A 190 -3.88 0.83 -22.99
CA GLY A 190 -3.39 0.54 -24.34
C GLY A 190 -4.47 0.69 -25.40
N ALA A 191 -5.70 0.27 -25.13
CA ALA A 191 -6.82 0.44 -26.04
C ALA A 191 -7.15 1.92 -26.28
N PHE A 192 -7.19 2.75 -25.22
CA PHE A 192 -7.48 4.17 -25.35
C PHE A 192 -6.35 4.96 -26.00
N THR A 193 -5.09 4.69 -25.64
CA THR A 193 -3.93 5.38 -26.21
C THR A 193 -3.77 5.09 -27.70
N THR A 194 -4.13 3.87 -28.14
CA THR A 194 -3.97 3.45 -29.55
C THR A 194 -5.15 3.88 -30.42
N ASN A 195 -6.38 3.74 -29.92
CA ASN A 195 -7.58 3.87 -30.76
C ASN A 195 -8.32 5.21 -30.63
N VAL A 196 -8.07 6.00 -29.56
CA VAL A 196 -8.85 7.22 -29.28
C VAL A 196 -7.95 8.39 -28.90
N SER A 197 -7.52 8.47 -27.65
CA SER A 197 -6.61 9.48 -27.10
C SER A 197 -6.23 9.06 -25.69
N TRP A 198 -4.99 9.34 -25.29
CA TRP A 198 -4.52 9.12 -23.92
C TRP A 198 -5.36 9.87 -22.87
N ARG A 199 -6.04 10.96 -23.25
CA ARG A 199 -6.91 11.74 -22.34
C ARG A 199 -8.08 10.92 -21.80
N TRP A 200 -8.56 9.93 -22.56
CA TRP A 200 -9.65 9.05 -22.13
C TRP A 200 -9.28 8.11 -20.99
N CYS A 201 -7.98 7.86 -20.80
CA CYS A 201 -7.47 7.14 -19.63
C CYS A 201 -7.85 7.84 -18.31
N PHE A 202 -8.09 9.15 -18.33
CA PHE A 202 -8.48 9.93 -17.15
C PHE A 202 -9.96 10.29 -17.15
N TRP A 203 -10.58 10.51 -18.33
CA TRP A 203 -12.01 10.75 -18.43
C TRP A 203 -12.87 9.57 -17.97
N ILE A 204 -12.39 8.33 -18.09
CA ILE A 204 -13.11 7.15 -17.60
C ILE A 204 -13.32 7.15 -16.08
N SER A 205 -12.43 7.81 -15.33
CA SER A 205 -12.55 7.91 -13.88
C SER A 205 -13.78 8.72 -13.46
N VAL A 206 -14.06 9.83 -14.16
CA VAL A 206 -15.12 10.79 -13.83
C VAL A 206 -16.52 10.18 -13.70
N PRO A 207 -17.06 9.43 -14.68
CA PRO A 207 -18.40 8.84 -14.55
C PRO A 207 -18.45 7.78 -13.45
N ILE A 208 -17.42 6.94 -13.32
CA ILE A 208 -17.36 5.88 -12.30
C ILE A 208 -17.23 6.50 -10.90
N GLY A 209 -16.44 7.55 -10.78
CA GLY A 209 -16.24 8.33 -9.58
C GLY A 209 -17.50 9.06 -9.17
N GLY A 210 -18.23 9.64 -10.12
CA GLY A 210 -19.55 10.22 -9.90
C GLY A 210 -20.56 9.23 -9.34
N ILE A 211 -20.60 8.00 -9.89
CA ILE A 211 -21.46 6.91 -9.38
C ILE A 211 -21.05 6.51 -7.95
N SER A 212 -19.75 6.33 -7.71
CA SER A 212 -19.23 6.02 -6.38
C SER A 212 -19.58 7.11 -5.38
N LEU A 213 -19.35 8.38 -5.74
CA LEU A 213 -19.60 9.55 -4.93
C LEU A 213 -21.08 9.70 -4.58
N ALA A 214 -21.98 9.57 -5.56
CA ALA A 214 -23.42 9.61 -5.36
C ALA A 214 -23.88 8.49 -4.41
N GLY A 215 -23.37 7.27 -4.63
CA GLY A 215 -23.66 6.14 -3.76
C GLY A 215 -23.14 6.33 -2.33
N LEU A 216 -21.93 6.84 -2.14
CA LEU A 216 -21.37 7.15 -0.82
C LEU A 216 -22.15 8.25 -0.10
N MET A 217 -22.62 9.28 -0.82
CA MET A 217 -23.43 10.34 -0.23
C MET A 217 -24.79 9.82 0.25
N LEU A 218 -25.44 8.97 -0.55
CA LEU A 218 -26.80 8.47 -0.28
C LEU A 218 -26.83 7.31 0.72
N LEU A 219 -25.92 6.35 0.57
CA LEU A 219 -26.00 5.05 1.27
C LEU A 219 -25.19 5.00 2.56
N LEU A 220 -24.08 5.74 2.64
CA LEU A 220 -23.21 5.67 3.81
C LEU A 220 -23.93 6.30 5.01
N PRO A 221 -24.20 5.55 6.10
CA PRO A 221 -24.87 6.10 7.27
C PRO A 221 -24.05 7.25 7.85
N ARG A 222 -24.73 8.27 8.40
CA ARG A 222 -24.04 9.29 9.19
C ARG A 222 -23.62 8.62 10.50
N PRO A 223 -22.32 8.54 10.84
CA PRO A 223 -21.93 7.97 12.12
C PRO A 223 -22.46 8.87 13.24
N GLU A 224 -23.18 8.27 14.21
CA GLU A 224 -23.68 8.96 15.41
C GLU A 224 -22.54 9.33 16.38
N SER A 225 -21.35 8.74 16.21
CA SER A 225 -20.22 8.86 17.13
C SER A 225 -18.96 9.43 16.45
N SER A 226 -19.06 10.60 15.81
CA SER A 226 -17.87 11.44 15.73
C SER A 226 -17.83 12.27 17.00
N LYS A 227 -16.88 11.99 17.91
CA LYS A 227 -16.50 12.96 18.95
C LYS A 227 -16.26 14.27 18.20
N LYS A 228 -17.14 15.25 18.39
CA LYS A 228 -16.98 16.56 17.76
C LYS A 228 -15.57 17.03 18.12
N LEU A 229 -14.88 17.66 17.17
CA LEU A 229 -13.66 18.39 17.44
C LEU A 229 -14.04 19.57 18.33
N GLU A 230 -14.18 19.31 19.63
CA GLU A 230 -14.41 20.30 20.67
C GLU A 230 -13.07 20.92 21.03
N GLY A 231 -12.98 22.25 20.91
CA GLY A 231 -11.78 23.04 21.20
C GLY A 231 -11.62 24.24 20.28
N SER A 232 -10.67 25.11 20.63
CA SER A 232 -10.28 26.24 19.77
C SER A 232 -9.65 25.75 18.47
N ALA A 233 -9.76 26.51 17.37
CA ALA A 233 -9.17 26.14 16.07
C ALA A 233 -7.66 25.82 16.17
N LEU A 234 -6.95 26.45 17.11
CA LEU A 234 -5.54 26.19 17.39
C LEU A 234 -5.31 24.82 18.05
N GLU A 235 -6.21 24.37 18.93
CA GLU A 235 -6.13 23.05 19.58
C GLU A 235 -6.43 21.93 18.59
N VAL A 236 -7.40 22.17 17.70
CA VAL A 236 -7.70 21.30 16.57
C VAL A 236 -6.46 21.15 15.68
N LEU A 237 -5.81 22.26 15.31
CA LEU A 237 -4.60 22.22 14.48
C LEU A 237 -3.43 21.50 15.17
N LYS A 238 -3.24 21.71 16.49
CA LYS A 238 -2.21 21.00 17.28
C LYS A 238 -2.44 19.49 17.29
N ARG A 239 -3.69 19.02 17.31
CA ARG A 239 -4.01 17.57 17.24
C ARG A 239 -3.57 16.92 15.93
N PHE A 240 -3.34 17.69 14.86
CA PHE A 240 -2.82 17.19 13.59
C PHE A 240 -1.29 17.04 13.54
N ASP A 241 -0.58 17.25 14.66
CA ASP A 241 0.89 17.17 14.75
C ASP A 241 1.62 17.97 13.63
N PRO A 242 1.45 19.30 13.61
CA PRO A 242 2.07 20.15 12.58
C PRO A 242 3.60 20.09 12.64
N ILE A 243 4.19 19.87 13.82
CA ILE A 243 5.64 19.76 14.01
C ILE A 243 6.13 18.45 13.38
N GLY A 244 5.54 17.30 13.73
CA GLY A 244 5.90 16.03 13.12
C GLY A 244 5.72 16.05 11.61
N ASN A 245 4.63 16.64 11.11
CA ASN A 245 4.41 16.81 9.67
C ASN A 245 5.51 17.68 9.02
N LEU A 246 5.98 18.75 9.68
CA LEU A 246 7.07 19.58 9.16
C LEU A 246 8.38 18.80 8.96
N PHE A 247 8.63 17.74 9.73
CA PHE A 247 9.76 16.82 9.51
C PHE A 247 9.42 15.71 8.50
N LEU A 248 8.21 15.16 8.58
CA LEU A 248 7.76 14.04 7.75
C LEU A 248 7.70 14.39 6.26
N PHE A 249 7.02 15.48 5.90
CA PHE A 249 6.84 15.90 4.50
C PHE A 249 8.18 16.04 3.77
N PRO A 250 9.10 16.91 4.20
CA PRO A 250 10.39 17.06 3.52
C PRO A 250 11.26 15.81 3.65
N GLY A 251 11.22 15.08 4.77
CA GLY A 251 12.00 13.86 4.96
C GLY A 251 11.64 12.77 3.94
N VAL A 252 10.35 12.45 3.82
CA VAL A 252 9.85 11.46 2.86
C VAL A 252 10.07 11.94 1.42
N ILE A 253 9.83 13.22 1.12
CA ILE A 253 10.08 13.77 -0.22
C ILE A 253 11.55 13.64 -0.61
N CYS A 254 12.49 13.98 0.28
CA CYS A 254 13.92 13.85 0.00
C CYS A 254 14.33 12.40 -0.28
N ILE A 255 13.87 11.44 0.52
CA ILE A 255 14.17 10.02 0.31
C ILE A 255 13.57 9.52 -1.01
N LEU A 256 12.29 9.81 -1.27
CA LEU A 256 11.63 9.35 -2.49
C LEU A 256 12.25 9.97 -3.75
N LEU A 257 12.63 11.26 -3.71
CA LEU A 257 13.34 11.89 -4.83
C LEU A 257 14.74 11.31 -5.04
N ALA A 258 15.48 11.03 -3.97
CA ALA A 258 16.77 10.36 -4.07
C ALA A 258 16.66 8.98 -4.70
N LEU A 259 15.64 8.21 -4.32
CA LEU A 259 15.33 6.89 -4.86
C LEU A 259 14.86 6.95 -6.31
N GLN A 260 14.09 7.97 -6.69
CA GLN A 260 13.57 8.16 -8.05
C GLN A 260 14.66 8.61 -9.03
N TRP A 261 15.56 9.50 -8.61
CA TRP A 261 16.60 10.06 -9.48
C TRP A 261 17.91 9.28 -9.43
N GLY A 262 18.19 8.59 -8.33
CA GLY A 262 19.40 7.82 -8.11
C GLY A 262 19.53 6.68 -9.12
N GLY A 263 20.61 6.68 -9.89
CA GLY A 263 20.89 5.67 -10.91
C GLY A 263 20.12 5.83 -12.22
N VAL A 264 19.26 6.85 -12.34
CA VAL A 264 18.53 7.18 -13.57
C VAL A 264 18.98 8.53 -14.12
N LEU A 265 18.71 9.61 -13.39
CA LEU A 265 19.06 10.98 -13.80
C LEU A 265 20.43 11.41 -13.28
N TYR A 266 20.77 11.01 -12.05
CA TYR A 266 22.04 11.31 -11.42
C TYR A 266 22.69 10.02 -10.92
N THR A 267 24.02 9.96 -10.97
CA THR A 267 24.77 8.86 -10.37
C THR A 267 24.57 8.85 -8.85
N TRP A 268 24.62 7.66 -8.25
CA TRP A 268 24.48 7.51 -6.78
C TRP A 268 25.56 8.27 -5.99
N ARG A 269 26.73 8.52 -6.61
CA ARG A 269 27.84 9.31 -6.02
C ARG A 269 27.65 10.83 -6.18
N ASN A 270 26.60 11.29 -6.85
CA ASN A 270 26.35 12.71 -7.03
C ASN A 270 26.00 13.37 -5.68
N ALA A 271 26.60 14.54 -5.41
CA ALA A 271 26.37 15.30 -4.19
C ALA A 271 24.88 15.57 -3.91
N ARG A 272 24.05 15.77 -4.96
CA ARG A 272 22.61 15.99 -4.82
C ARG A 272 21.89 14.78 -4.22
N ILE A 273 22.18 13.58 -4.72
CA ILE A 273 21.56 12.34 -4.23
C ILE A 273 22.00 12.06 -2.79
N ILE A 274 23.30 12.20 -2.50
CA ILE A 274 23.83 12.02 -1.14
C ILE A 274 23.21 13.05 -0.19
N THR A 275 23.08 14.31 -0.61
CA THR A 275 22.44 15.36 0.20
C THR A 275 20.99 15.03 0.48
N LEU A 276 20.22 14.61 -0.52
CA LEU A 276 18.82 14.21 -0.34
C LEU A 276 18.68 13.00 0.60
N LEU A 277 19.57 12.00 0.50
CA LEU A 277 19.58 10.85 1.40
C LEU A 277 19.91 11.28 2.84
N VAL A 278 20.97 12.06 3.04
CA VAL A 278 21.40 12.49 4.37
C VAL A 278 20.36 13.40 5.01
N VAL A 279 19.89 14.44 4.31
CA VAL A 279 18.87 15.36 4.80
C VAL A 279 17.55 14.62 5.06
N GLY A 280 17.14 13.75 4.13
CA GLY A 280 15.95 12.92 4.30
C GLY A 280 16.03 12.03 5.54
N SER A 281 17.14 11.31 5.72
CA SER A 281 17.38 10.47 6.89
C SER A 281 17.40 11.28 8.20
N VAL A 282 18.09 12.42 8.23
CA VAL A 282 18.12 13.28 9.43
C VAL A 282 16.72 13.81 9.77
N LEU A 283 15.93 14.22 8.77
CA LEU A 283 14.56 14.67 8.98
C LEU A 283 13.64 13.55 9.47
N LEU A 284 13.79 12.32 8.95
CA LEU A 284 13.01 11.17 9.42
C LEU A 284 13.42 10.72 10.83
N VAL A 285 14.70 10.81 11.19
CA VAL A 285 15.15 10.60 12.58
C VAL A 285 14.59 11.69 13.49
N GLY A 286 14.59 12.94 13.03
CA GLY A 286 13.93 14.06 13.72
C GLY A 286 12.43 13.82 13.91
N PHE A 287 11.74 13.33 12.87
CA PHE A 287 10.34 12.92 12.96
C PHE A 287 10.14 11.86 14.03
N ALA A 288 10.94 10.79 14.04
CA ALA A 288 10.86 9.75 15.07
C ALA A 288 11.09 10.31 16.49
N ALA A 289 12.07 11.20 16.67
CA ALA A 289 12.32 11.86 17.95
C ALA A 289 11.13 12.73 18.39
N VAL A 290 10.52 13.46 17.46
CA VAL A 290 9.30 14.25 17.72
C VAL A 290 8.12 13.35 18.08
N GLN A 291 7.96 12.19 17.43
CA GLN A 291 6.90 11.24 17.78
C GLN A 291 7.08 10.67 19.21
N VAL A 292 8.33 10.35 19.59
CA VAL A 292 8.65 9.90 20.94
C VAL A 292 8.48 11.04 21.96
N TRP A 293 8.69 12.30 21.58
CA TRP A 293 8.49 13.43 22.48
C TRP A 293 7.01 13.78 22.68
N ILE A 294 6.22 13.79 21.60
CA ILE A 294 4.79 14.19 21.60
C ILE A 294 3.87 13.04 22.08
N GLN A 295 4.32 11.78 22.01
CA GLN A 295 3.62 10.59 22.50
C GLN A 295 2.22 10.42 21.87
N GLU A 296 1.14 10.38 22.65
CA GLU A 296 -0.23 10.10 22.20
C GLU A 296 -0.79 11.15 21.22
N ASN A 297 -0.24 12.37 21.21
CA ASN A 297 -0.63 13.41 20.26
C ASN A 297 0.16 13.34 18.93
N GLY A 298 1.12 12.41 18.80
CA GLY A 298 1.90 12.23 17.57
C GLY A 298 1.06 11.68 16.42
N THR A 299 1.55 11.83 15.19
CA THR A 299 1.04 11.10 14.00
C THR A 299 1.15 9.59 14.15
N ILE A 300 2.22 9.11 14.78
CA ILE A 300 2.42 7.71 15.09
C ILE A 300 2.70 7.61 16.60
N PRO A 301 1.67 7.37 17.43
CA PRO A 301 1.85 7.11 18.84
C PRO A 301 2.80 5.91 19.04
N PRO A 302 3.87 6.06 19.85
CA PRO A 302 4.84 4.98 20.09
C PRO A 302 4.19 3.68 20.59
N ARG A 303 3.12 3.78 21.38
CA ARG A 303 2.32 2.64 21.84
C ARG A 303 1.78 1.77 20.70
N ILE A 304 1.35 2.38 19.59
CA ILE A 304 0.79 1.68 18.44
C ILE A 304 1.89 0.95 17.67
N ILE A 305 3.02 1.61 17.39
CA ILE A 305 4.11 0.99 16.63
C ILE A 305 4.85 -0.08 17.45
N GLN A 306 4.87 0.04 18.78
CA GLN A 306 5.43 -0.96 19.68
C GLN A 306 4.54 -2.20 19.83
N GLN A 307 3.28 -2.14 19.41
CA GLN A 307 2.43 -3.32 19.40
C GLN A 307 3.01 -4.36 18.44
N ARG A 308 3.32 -5.55 18.96
CA ARG A 308 4.05 -6.62 18.25
C ARG A 308 3.48 -6.92 16.86
N THR A 309 2.16 -7.01 16.75
CA THR A 309 1.44 -7.27 15.49
C THR A 309 1.57 -6.11 14.49
N ILE A 310 1.54 -4.85 14.95
CA ILE A 310 1.68 -3.68 14.07
C ILE A 310 3.13 -3.51 13.62
N ALA A 311 4.11 -3.67 14.51
CA ALA A 311 5.53 -3.67 14.16
C ALA A 311 5.84 -4.74 13.10
N SER A 312 5.41 -5.98 13.35
CA SER A 312 5.60 -7.11 12.43
C SER A 312 4.84 -6.89 11.12
N GLY A 313 3.61 -6.38 11.20
CA GLY A 313 2.81 -6.04 10.03
C GLY A 313 3.39 -4.93 9.18
N THR A 314 4.09 -3.97 9.78
CA THR A 314 4.80 -2.90 9.05
C THR A 314 5.91 -3.50 8.19
N ILE A 315 6.70 -4.42 8.74
CA ILE A 315 7.78 -5.11 8.01
C ILE A 315 7.20 -6.01 6.90
N VAL A 316 6.13 -6.76 7.20
CA VAL A 316 5.42 -7.58 6.21
C VAL A 316 4.88 -6.71 5.08
N SER A 317 4.20 -5.61 5.39
CA SER A 317 3.67 -4.67 4.39
C SER A 317 4.76 -4.10 3.50
N LEU A 318 5.90 -3.70 4.07
CA LEU A 318 7.07 -3.23 3.34
C LEU A 318 7.58 -4.29 2.36
N GLY A 319 7.79 -5.52 2.83
CA GLY A 319 8.26 -6.61 1.97
C GLY A 319 7.24 -7.02 0.89
N ILE A 320 5.94 -7.06 1.21
CA ILE A 320 4.86 -7.29 0.23
C ILE A 320 4.89 -6.20 -0.85
N GLY A 321 5.07 -4.93 -0.46
CA GLY A 321 5.22 -3.83 -1.41
C GLY A 321 6.38 -4.05 -2.38
N GLY A 322 7.51 -4.55 -1.88
CA GLY A 322 8.68 -4.91 -2.69
C GLY A 322 8.43 -6.10 -3.63
N VAL A 323 7.84 -7.18 -3.14
CA VAL A 323 7.51 -8.35 -3.99
C VAL A 323 6.52 -7.95 -5.10
N LEU A 324 5.48 -7.20 -4.75
CA LEU A 324 4.45 -6.74 -5.68
C LEU A 324 5.03 -5.88 -6.80
N VAL A 325 5.89 -4.93 -6.45
CA VAL A 325 6.46 -4.01 -7.44
C VAL A 325 7.52 -4.70 -8.31
N ILE A 326 8.39 -5.54 -7.73
CA ILE A 326 9.43 -6.23 -8.50
C ILE A 326 8.78 -7.19 -9.50
N SER A 327 7.82 -7.99 -9.04
CA SER A 327 7.12 -8.95 -9.89
C SER A 327 6.30 -8.22 -10.97
N GLY A 328 5.58 -7.16 -10.60
CA GLY A 328 4.75 -6.40 -11.53
C GLY A 328 5.53 -5.67 -12.62
N PHE A 329 6.74 -5.16 -12.33
CA PHE A 329 7.55 -4.41 -13.30
C PHE A 329 8.55 -5.29 -14.06
N TYR A 330 9.26 -6.20 -13.40
CA TYR A 330 10.38 -6.91 -14.02
C TYR A 330 9.97 -8.19 -14.76
N LEU A 331 8.81 -8.81 -14.46
CA LEU A 331 8.30 -9.92 -15.28
C LEU A 331 7.92 -9.46 -16.70
N PRO A 332 7.16 -8.36 -16.92
CA PRO A 332 6.93 -7.82 -18.25
C PRO A 332 8.20 -7.44 -18.97
N ILE A 333 9.16 -6.87 -18.26
CA ILE A 333 10.46 -6.50 -18.84
C ILE A 333 11.20 -7.75 -19.32
N TRP A 334 11.16 -8.84 -18.55
CA TRP A 334 11.73 -10.12 -18.97
C TRP A 334 11.07 -10.67 -20.24
N PHE A 335 9.73 -10.65 -20.30
CA PHE A 335 8.99 -11.08 -21.49
C PHE A 335 9.30 -10.23 -22.72
N GLN A 336 9.46 -8.91 -22.56
CA GLN A 336 9.83 -8.01 -23.65
C GLN A 336 11.26 -8.25 -24.11
N ALA A 337 12.22 -8.30 -23.19
CA ALA A 337 13.65 -8.43 -23.51
C ALA A 337 13.97 -9.80 -24.12
N ILE A 338 13.58 -10.87 -23.43
CA ILE A 338 14.01 -12.23 -23.75
C ILE A 338 13.15 -12.82 -24.86
N GLN A 339 11.82 -12.64 -24.79
CA GLN A 339 10.91 -13.22 -25.78
C GLN A 339 10.60 -12.27 -26.94
N GLY A 340 11.00 -10.99 -26.86
CA GLY A 340 10.78 -10.02 -27.95
C GLY A 340 9.31 -9.67 -28.15
N LEU A 341 8.52 -9.79 -27.09
CA LEU A 341 7.10 -9.52 -27.14
C LEU A 341 6.85 -8.02 -27.03
N SER A 342 5.76 -7.55 -27.64
CA SER A 342 5.27 -6.19 -27.41
C SER A 342 4.85 -6.01 -25.95
N ALA A 343 4.82 -4.76 -25.48
CA ALA A 343 4.35 -4.42 -24.13
C ALA A 343 2.93 -4.96 -23.84
N GLY A 344 2.03 -4.92 -24.83
CA GLY A 344 0.68 -5.47 -24.72
C GLY A 344 0.67 -6.99 -24.55
N SER A 345 1.44 -7.73 -25.35
CA SER A 345 1.56 -9.19 -25.23
C SER A 345 2.24 -9.62 -23.93
N ALA A 346 3.24 -8.88 -23.45
CA ALA A 346 3.86 -9.10 -22.15
C ALA A 346 2.87 -8.91 -20.99
N GLY A 347 1.98 -7.91 -21.10
CA GLY A 347 0.88 -7.70 -20.16
C GLY A 347 -0.11 -8.87 -20.11
N ILE A 348 -0.50 -9.42 -21.27
CA ILE A 348 -1.36 -10.62 -21.33
C ILE A 348 -0.70 -11.82 -20.63
N ARG A 349 0.63 -11.94 -20.72
CA ARG A 349 1.38 -13.01 -20.05
C ARG A 349 1.50 -12.85 -18.53
N LEU A 350 1.06 -11.73 -17.96
CA LEU A 350 0.89 -11.55 -16.51
C LEU A 350 -0.48 -11.96 -15.98
N LEU A 351 -1.42 -12.35 -16.85
CA LEU A 351 -2.74 -12.80 -16.41
C LEU A 351 -2.67 -13.93 -15.37
N PRO A 352 -1.80 -14.95 -15.46
CA PRO A 352 -1.69 -15.99 -14.44
C PRO A 352 -1.36 -15.43 -13.06
N TYR A 353 -0.45 -14.46 -12.98
CA TYR A 353 -0.06 -13.80 -11.74
C TYR A 353 -1.21 -13.01 -11.11
N PHE A 354 -1.86 -12.13 -11.88
CA PHE A 354 -2.94 -11.30 -11.35
C PHE A 354 -4.21 -12.09 -11.05
N LEU A 355 -4.60 -13.02 -11.92
CA LEU A 355 -5.80 -13.82 -11.73
C LEU A 355 -5.66 -14.73 -10.51
N SER A 356 -4.49 -15.34 -10.32
CA SER A 356 -4.20 -16.11 -9.11
C SER A 356 -4.26 -15.21 -7.87
N THR A 357 -3.69 -14.00 -7.92
CA THR A 357 -3.80 -13.03 -6.82
C THR A 357 -5.26 -12.75 -6.47
N VAL A 358 -6.11 -12.48 -7.45
CA VAL A 358 -7.55 -12.23 -7.24
C VAL A 358 -8.24 -13.44 -6.59
N ILE A 359 -8.05 -14.65 -7.14
CA ILE A 359 -8.68 -15.88 -6.65
C ILE A 359 -8.28 -16.14 -5.20
N PHE A 360 -6.98 -16.11 -4.90
CA PHE A 360 -6.48 -16.41 -3.56
C PHE A 360 -6.79 -15.30 -2.55
N THR A 361 -6.94 -14.03 -2.98
CA THR A 361 -7.38 -12.95 -2.09
C THR A 361 -8.84 -13.16 -1.64
N ILE A 362 -9.73 -13.50 -2.57
CA ILE A 362 -11.14 -13.80 -2.25
C ILE A 362 -11.21 -15.04 -1.36
N ALA A 363 -10.49 -16.10 -1.72
CA ALA A 363 -10.47 -17.35 -0.96
C ALA A 363 -10.01 -17.09 0.48
N THR A 364 -8.96 -16.31 0.66
CA THR A 364 -8.43 -15.97 1.99
C THR A 364 -9.43 -15.20 2.85
N GLY A 365 -10.10 -14.21 2.28
CA GLY A 365 -11.14 -13.46 3.00
C GLY A 365 -12.27 -14.38 3.50
N ILE A 366 -12.67 -15.37 2.70
CA ILE A 366 -13.66 -16.38 3.09
C ILE A 366 -13.12 -17.34 4.15
N ILE A 367 -11.90 -17.86 3.95
CA ILE A 367 -11.24 -18.80 4.87
C ILE A 367 -11.11 -18.17 6.26
N ILE A 368 -10.62 -16.95 6.36
CA ILE A 368 -10.40 -16.28 7.65
C ILE A 368 -11.73 -15.94 8.32
N SER A 369 -12.75 -15.56 7.56
CA SER A 369 -14.10 -15.35 8.12
C SER A 369 -14.67 -16.67 8.69
N LYS A 370 -14.29 -17.83 8.14
CA LYS A 370 -14.73 -19.16 8.60
C LYS A 370 -13.83 -19.80 9.67
N ILE A 371 -12.54 -19.49 9.71
CA ILE A 371 -11.60 -20.08 10.68
C ILE A 371 -11.44 -19.16 11.89
N GLY A 372 -11.53 -17.84 11.69
CA GLY A 372 -11.35 -16.82 12.72
C GLY A 372 -9.90 -16.38 12.92
N TYR A 373 -8.90 -17.11 12.40
CA TYR A 373 -7.48 -16.77 12.56
C TYR A 373 -6.85 -16.30 11.25
N TYR A 374 -6.23 -15.12 11.26
CA TYR A 374 -5.50 -14.58 10.11
C TYR A 374 -4.02 -15.02 10.07
N THR A 375 -3.40 -15.28 11.23
CA THR A 375 -1.97 -15.55 11.36
C THR A 375 -1.50 -16.77 10.55
N PRO A 376 -2.17 -17.95 10.62
CA PRO A 376 -1.74 -19.11 9.85
C PRO A 376 -1.76 -18.86 8.34
N VAL A 377 -2.79 -18.16 7.84
CA VAL A 377 -2.92 -17.87 6.42
C VAL A 377 -1.84 -16.89 5.95
N LEU A 378 -1.49 -15.90 6.78
CA LEU A 378 -0.38 -15.00 6.50
C LEU A 378 0.95 -15.76 6.42
N VAL A 379 1.27 -16.61 7.40
CA VAL A 379 2.53 -17.37 7.43
C VAL A 379 2.63 -18.30 6.21
N ILE A 380 1.55 -18.99 5.86
CA ILE A 380 1.49 -19.81 4.64
C ILE A 380 1.71 -18.96 3.40
N GLY A 381 1.05 -17.80 3.31
CA GLY A 381 1.24 -16.85 2.21
C GLY A 381 2.68 -16.37 2.07
N CYS A 382 3.34 -16.01 3.17
CA CYS A 382 4.74 -15.60 3.18
C CYS A 382 5.70 -16.75 2.82
N ALA A 383 5.44 -17.97 3.28
CA ALA A 383 6.23 -19.15 2.89
C ALA A 383 6.12 -19.42 1.39
N ILE A 384 4.91 -19.39 0.84
CA ILE A 384 4.67 -19.51 -0.61
C ILE A 384 5.33 -18.35 -1.36
N SER A 385 5.40 -17.15 -0.77
CA SER A 385 6.06 -16.00 -1.38
C SER A 385 7.56 -16.22 -1.53
N MET A 386 8.23 -16.79 -0.52
CA MET A 386 9.65 -17.17 -0.62
C MET A 386 9.86 -18.22 -1.71
N VAL A 387 9.00 -19.23 -1.79
CA VAL A 387 9.09 -20.26 -2.83
C VAL A 387 8.87 -19.65 -4.22
N GLY A 388 7.80 -18.85 -4.39
CA GLY A 388 7.46 -18.23 -5.67
C GLY A 388 8.54 -17.28 -6.18
N THR A 389 9.08 -16.42 -5.31
CA THR A 389 10.21 -15.54 -5.66
C THR A 389 11.50 -16.32 -5.90
N GLY A 390 11.75 -17.39 -5.15
CA GLY A 390 12.87 -18.31 -5.37
C GLY A 390 12.79 -19.01 -6.74
N LEU A 391 11.60 -19.44 -7.16
CA LEU A 391 11.38 -20.01 -8.49
C LEU A 391 11.67 -18.99 -9.60
N LEU A 392 11.35 -17.70 -9.42
CA LEU A 392 11.72 -16.68 -10.41
C LEU A 392 13.23 -16.56 -10.62
N THR A 393 14.05 -16.88 -9.60
CA THR A 393 15.52 -16.85 -9.74
C THR A 393 16.08 -17.94 -10.66
N THR A 394 15.29 -18.95 -11.02
CA THR A 394 15.70 -20.02 -11.94
C THR A 394 15.41 -19.70 -13.41
N PHE A 395 14.90 -18.50 -13.70
CA PHE A 395 14.62 -18.07 -15.07
C PHE A 395 15.88 -18.08 -15.95
N ARG A 396 15.75 -18.71 -17.11
CA ARG A 396 16.77 -18.83 -18.15
C ARG A 396 16.19 -18.29 -19.45
N THR A 397 17.06 -17.93 -20.38
CA THR A 397 16.66 -17.46 -21.72
C THR A 397 15.75 -18.45 -22.46
N ASN A 398 15.80 -19.75 -22.13
CA ASN A 398 14.98 -20.82 -22.71
C ASN A 398 13.82 -21.30 -21.81
N THR A 399 13.43 -20.57 -20.76
CA THR A 399 12.33 -20.98 -19.87
C THR A 399 11.02 -21.21 -20.63
N THR A 400 10.42 -22.37 -20.38
CA THR A 400 9.23 -22.84 -21.09
C THR A 400 7.95 -22.18 -20.60
N ALA A 401 6.87 -22.28 -21.40
CA ALA A 401 5.56 -21.76 -21.04
C ALA A 401 5.01 -22.29 -19.72
N GLY A 402 5.14 -23.60 -19.48
CA GLY A 402 4.66 -24.22 -18.24
C GLY A 402 5.36 -23.70 -16.99
N GLU A 403 6.67 -23.45 -17.08
CA GLU A 403 7.47 -22.96 -15.95
C GLU A 403 7.07 -21.54 -15.55
N TRP A 404 7.08 -20.59 -16.49
CA TRP A 404 6.77 -19.21 -16.13
C TRP A 404 5.29 -19.02 -15.74
N ILE A 405 4.36 -19.81 -16.30
CA ILE A 405 2.95 -19.79 -15.88
C ILE A 405 2.83 -20.34 -14.45
N GLY A 406 3.44 -21.50 -14.17
CA GLY A 406 3.40 -22.13 -12.86
C GLY A 406 3.98 -21.23 -11.76
N TYR A 407 5.11 -20.58 -12.04
CA TYR A 407 5.78 -19.72 -11.06
C TYR A 407 4.95 -18.47 -10.77
N GLN A 408 4.32 -17.89 -11.79
CA GLN A 408 3.39 -16.77 -11.62
C GLN A 408 2.15 -17.15 -10.80
N ILE A 409 1.61 -18.35 -10.96
CA ILE A 409 0.47 -18.82 -10.16
C ILE A 409 0.87 -18.94 -8.68
N VAL A 410 2.02 -19.56 -8.39
CA VAL A 410 2.55 -19.68 -7.02
C VAL A 410 2.76 -18.30 -6.40
N LEU A 411 3.37 -17.38 -7.15
CA LEU A 411 3.64 -16.03 -6.68
C LEU A 411 2.35 -15.23 -6.48
N GLY A 412 1.39 -15.32 -7.40
CA GLY A 412 0.08 -14.69 -7.28
C GLY A 412 -0.71 -15.24 -6.09
N ALA A 413 -0.66 -16.56 -5.86
CA ALA A 413 -1.24 -17.19 -4.68
C ALA A 413 -0.63 -16.62 -3.39
N SER A 414 0.69 -16.45 -3.33
CA SER A 414 1.37 -15.87 -2.17
C SER A 414 0.85 -14.47 -1.81
N LEU A 415 0.69 -13.61 -2.81
CA LEU A 415 0.16 -12.26 -2.61
C LEU A 415 -1.31 -12.31 -2.23
N GLY A 416 -2.11 -13.16 -2.86
CA GLY A 416 -3.51 -13.31 -2.49
C GLY A 416 -3.72 -13.74 -1.03
N LEU A 417 -2.85 -14.61 -0.52
CA LEU A 417 -2.91 -15.07 0.87
C LEU A 417 -2.41 -14.01 1.88
N SER A 418 -1.43 -13.18 1.50
CA SER A 418 -0.72 -12.28 2.43
C SER A 418 -1.14 -10.81 2.36
N LEU A 419 -1.53 -10.30 1.19
CA LEU A 419 -1.71 -8.87 0.90
C LEU A 419 -2.65 -8.16 1.89
N GLN A 420 -3.71 -8.83 2.30
CA GLN A 420 -4.77 -8.23 3.10
C GLN A 420 -4.61 -8.44 4.61
N GLN A 421 -3.75 -9.36 5.03
CA GLN A 421 -3.68 -9.80 6.43
C GLN A 421 -3.15 -8.77 7.41
N PRO A 422 -2.13 -7.95 7.08
CA PRO A 422 -1.69 -6.89 7.99
C PRO A 422 -2.83 -5.95 8.36
N PHE A 423 -3.70 -5.61 7.39
CA PHE A 423 -4.85 -4.75 7.64
C PHE A 423 -5.93 -5.44 8.47
N THR A 424 -6.21 -6.72 8.21
CA THR A 424 -7.11 -7.52 9.06
C THR A 424 -6.60 -7.54 10.50
N ALA A 425 -5.31 -7.82 10.68
CA ALA A 425 -4.66 -7.89 11.98
C ALA A 425 -4.75 -6.55 12.72
N ALA A 426 -4.45 -5.42 12.05
CA ALA A 426 -4.59 -4.09 12.65
C ALA A 426 -6.03 -3.82 13.13
N GLN A 427 -7.05 -4.25 12.37
CA GLN A 427 -8.45 -4.11 12.78
C GLN A 427 -8.88 -5.03 13.91
N THR A 428 -8.14 -6.12 14.16
CA THR A 428 -8.38 -7.06 15.25
C THR A 428 -7.64 -6.67 16.54
N VAL A 429 -6.43 -6.14 16.43
CA VAL A 429 -5.55 -5.94 17.60
C VAL A 429 -5.58 -4.54 18.19
N LEU A 430 -6.02 -3.53 17.42
CA LEU A 430 -6.11 -2.15 17.87
C LEU A 430 -7.52 -1.81 18.38
N ALA A 431 -7.58 -0.87 19.32
CA ALA A 431 -8.82 -0.22 19.69
C ALA A 431 -9.42 0.51 18.47
N ASP A 432 -10.74 0.59 18.41
CA ASP A 432 -11.47 1.16 17.26
C ASP A 432 -10.96 2.56 16.88
N GLU A 433 -10.59 3.39 17.86
CA GLU A 433 -10.05 4.74 17.65
C GLU A 433 -8.64 4.81 17.05
N ASP A 434 -7.86 3.73 17.19
CA ASP A 434 -6.47 3.63 16.74
C ASP A 434 -6.33 2.87 15.41
N VAL A 435 -7.38 2.15 14.98
CA VAL A 435 -7.42 1.43 13.70
C VAL A 435 -7.02 2.32 12.51
N PRO A 436 -7.51 3.57 12.34
CA PRO A 436 -7.11 4.41 11.21
C PRO A 436 -5.60 4.64 11.19
N THR A 437 -5.01 4.97 12.33
CA THR A 437 -3.57 5.17 12.49
C THR A 437 -2.80 3.91 12.12
N GLY A 438 -3.19 2.75 12.67
CA GLY A 438 -2.56 1.46 12.35
C GLY A 438 -2.59 1.13 10.87
N VAL A 439 -3.75 1.27 10.22
CA VAL A 439 -3.90 1.05 8.77
C VAL A 439 -2.95 1.97 7.98
N THR A 440 -2.86 3.26 8.35
CA THR A 440 -2.00 4.20 7.61
C THR A 440 -0.51 3.88 7.73
N ILE A 441 -0.07 3.40 8.90
CA ILE A 441 1.31 2.93 9.08
C ILE A 441 1.60 1.76 8.13
N LEU A 442 0.67 0.81 8.04
CA LEU A 442 0.82 -0.37 7.17
C LEU A 442 0.80 0.01 5.69
N THR A 443 -0.09 0.90 5.26
CA THR A 443 -0.14 1.39 3.87
C THR A 443 1.11 2.20 3.52
N PHE A 444 1.58 3.05 4.43
CA PHE A 444 2.81 3.82 4.28
C PHE A 444 4.02 2.90 4.12
N ALA A 445 4.14 1.88 4.97
CA ALA A 445 5.21 0.90 4.88
C ALA A 445 5.18 0.12 3.56
N GLN A 446 4.00 -0.28 3.09
CA GLN A 446 3.84 -0.94 1.79
C GLN A 446 4.27 -0.03 0.63
N SER A 447 3.87 1.25 0.65
CA SER A 447 4.23 2.21 -0.38
C SER A 447 5.73 2.50 -0.38
N LEU A 448 6.32 2.72 0.80
CA LEU A 448 7.75 2.92 0.97
C LEU A 448 8.55 1.70 0.51
N GLY A 449 8.11 0.49 0.88
CA GLY A 449 8.70 -0.76 0.42
C GLY A 449 8.71 -0.88 -1.10
N ALA A 450 7.58 -0.59 -1.75
CA ALA A 450 7.52 -0.57 -3.21
C ALA A 450 8.53 0.41 -3.83
N THR A 451 8.67 1.63 -3.31
CA THR A 451 9.64 2.58 -3.87
C THR A 451 11.09 2.16 -3.62
N VAL A 452 11.44 1.73 -2.40
CA VAL A 452 12.80 1.30 -2.06
C VAL A 452 13.25 0.11 -2.91
N PHE A 453 12.39 -0.90 -3.05
CA PHE A 453 12.71 -2.11 -3.80
C PHE A 453 12.76 -1.88 -5.32
N VAL A 454 11.96 -0.96 -5.89
CA VAL A 454 12.13 -0.53 -7.30
C VAL A 454 13.50 0.07 -7.53
N SER A 455 13.91 1.03 -6.70
CA SER A 455 15.18 1.72 -6.88
C SER A 455 16.38 0.79 -6.65
N ALA A 456 16.29 -0.11 -5.68
CA ALA A 456 17.29 -1.15 -5.47
C ALA A 456 17.38 -2.09 -6.69
N SER A 457 16.24 -2.52 -7.23
CA SER A 457 16.18 -3.37 -8.42
C SER A 457 16.76 -2.68 -9.66
N GLN A 458 16.49 -1.40 -9.84
CA GLN A 458 17.04 -0.61 -10.94
C GLN A 458 18.58 -0.50 -10.82
N ALA A 459 19.09 -0.24 -9.62
CA ALA A 459 20.53 -0.19 -9.37
C ALA A 459 21.21 -1.54 -9.64
N ILE A 460 20.58 -2.65 -9.22
CA ILE A 460 21.06 -4.02 -9.47
C ILE A 460 21.10 -4.33 -10.97
N LEU A 461 20.02 -4.01 -11.69
CA LEU A 461 19.93 -4.25 -13.14
C LEU A 461 20.99 -3.43 -13.89
N SER A 462 21.08 -2.13 -13.60
CA SER A 462 22.05 -1.23 -14.23
C SER A 462 23.50 -1.68 -13.99
N HIS A 463 23.86 -2.00 -12.75
CA HIS A 463 25.19 -2.48 -12.41
C HIS A 463 25.51 -3.83 -13.07
N THR A 464 24.54 -4.75 -13.11
CA THR A 464 24.74 -6.07 -13.73
C THR A 464 24.93 -5.93 -15.23
N LEU A 465 24.11 -5.12 -15.89
CA LEU A 465 24.22 -4.85 -17.33
C LEU A 465 25.57 -4.20 -17.65
N SER A 466 25.96 -3.14 -16.93
CA SER A 466 27.24 -2.47 -17.18
C SER A 466 28.43 -3.41 -17.01
N SER A 467 28.43 -4.23 -15.94
CA SER A 467 29.53 -5.16 -15.65
C SER A 467 29.63 -6.30 -16.66
N ARG A 468 28.50 -6.86 -17.12
CA ARG A 468 28.51 -7.95 -18.09
C ARG A 468 28.78 -7.46 -19.51
N LEU A 469 28.16 -6.34 -19.92
CA LEU A 469 28.41 -5.77 -21.23
C LEU A 469 29.86 -5.32 -21.39
N SER A 470 30.44 -4.65 -20.39
CA SER A 470 31.86 -4.26 -20.47
C SER A 470 32.82 -5.46 -20.58
N LYS A 471 32.42 -6.63 -20.06
CA LYS A 471 33.24 -7.84 -20.07
C LYS A 471 33.14 -8.63 -21.39
N TYR A 472 31.95 -8.69 -21.98
CA TYR A 472 31.68 -9.55 -23.14
C TYR A 472 31.44 -8.78 -24.45
N LEU A 473 31.16 -7.48 -24.38
CA LEU A 473 30.93 -6.56 -25.49
C LEU A 473 31.62 -5.19 -25.19
N PRO A 474 32.96 -5.14 -25.15
CA PRO A 474 33.70 -3.94 -24.73
C PRO A 474 33.51 -2.73 -25.67
N ASP A 475 33.17 -2.98 -26.95
CA ASP A 475 32.90 -1.94 -27.95
C ASP A 475 31.47 -1.40 -27.89
N PHE A 476 30.59 -2.00 -27.08
CA PHE A 476 29.20 -1.60 -26.94
C PHE A 476 29.02 -0.71 -25.71
N ASP A 477 28.60 0.54 -25.93
CA ASP A 477 28.37 1.47 -24.83
C ASP A 477 27.13 1.02 -24.02
N ALA A 478 27.38 0.48 -22.83
CA ALA A 478 26.34 0.05 -21.90
C ALA A 478 25.37 1.19 -21.51
N SER A 479 25.77 2.45 -21.68
CA SER A 479 24.90 3.60 -21.45
C SER A 479 23.80 3.74 -22.52
N VAL A 480 23.99 3.17 -23.71
CA VAL A 480 22.98 3.10 -24.77
C VAL A 480 21.86 2.17 -24.34
N VAL A 481 22.16 0.98 -23.79
CA VAL A 481 21.16 0.01 -23.28
C VAL A 481 20.27 0.59 -22.19
N ALA A 482 20.82 1.48 -21.36
CA ALA A 482 20.05 2.15 -20.31
C ALA A 482 19.09 3.23 -20.89
N ARG A 483 19.29 3.64 -22.14
CA ARG A 483 18.54 4.71 -22.83
C ARG A 483 17.63 4.18 -23.94
N THR A 484 18.00 3.11 -24.62
CA THR A 484 17.16 2.46 -25.64
C THR A 484 16.15 1.51 -24.98
N GLY A 485 14.91 1.55 -25.48
CA GLY A 485 13.84 0.69 -24.99
C GLY A 485 14.22 -0.78 -25.13
N VAL A 486 13.74 -1.59 -24.18
CA VAL A 486 14.05 -3.02 -24.05
C VAL A 486 13.79 -3.82 -25.34
N THR A 487 12.82 -3.40 -26.16
CA THR A 487 12.47 -4.02 -27.44
C THR A 487 13.44 -3.70 -28.57
N ASP A 488 14.03 -2.51 -28.58
CA ASP A 488 14.91 -2.04 -29.67
C ASP A 488 16.37 -2.53 -29.47
N LEU A 489 16.64 -3.18 -28.34
CA LEU A 489 17.93 -3.79 -28.02
C LEU A 489 18.36 -4.86 -29.02
N ARG A 490 17.41 -5.50 -29.71
CA ARG A 490 17.68 -6.54 -30.71
C ARG A 490 18.30 -5.97 -31.98
N ASP A 491 17.93 -4.75 -32.33
CA ASP A 491 18.33 -4.11 -33.58
C ASP A 491 19.67 -3.35 -33.45
N LEU A 492 20.17 -3.20 -32.22
CA LEU A 492 21.41 -2.50 -31.91
C LEU A 492 22.67 -3.36 -32.01
N VAL A 493 22.52 -4.68 -32.12
CA VAL A 493 23.65 -5.61 -32.02
C VAL A 493 23.55 -6.71 -33.08
N ASP A 494 24.67 -7.05 -33.70
CA ASP A 494 24.78 -8.13 -34.67
C ASP A 494 24.25 -9.46 -34.12
N GLN A 495 23.67 -10.27 -35.01
CA GLN A 495 23.02 -11.54 -34.68
C GLN A 495 23.92 -12.51 -33.89
N SER A 496 25.24 -12.41 -34.05
CA SER A 496 26.25 -13.20 -33.33
C SER A 496 26.41 -12.80 -31.85
N GLN A 497 26.09 -11.56 -31.49
CA GLN A 497 26.26 -10.97 -30.16
C GLN A 497 24.93 -10.88 -29.37
N GLN A 498 23.79 -11.08 -30.04
CA GLN A 498 22.46 -11.08 -29.41
C GLN A 498 22.32 -12.11 -28.28
N SER A 499 22.93 -13.29 -28.42
CA SER A 499 22.90 -14.34 -27.38
C SER A 499 23.57 -13.88 -26.08
N VAL A 500 24.71 -13.20 -26.19
CA VAL A 500 25.46 -12.62 -25.06
C VAL A 500 24.68 -11.48 -24.41
N LEU A 501 24.05 -10.62 -25.22
CA LEU A 501 23.21 -9.54 -24.74
C LEU A 501 21.99 -10.07 -23.95
N PHE A 502 21.27 -11.05 -24.49
CA PHE A 502 20.12 -11.64 -23.81
C PHE A 502 20.51 -12.37 -22.52
N GLU A 503 21.66 -13.03 -22.49
CA GLU A 503 22.16 -13.69 -21.29
C GLU A 503 22.57 -12.67 -20.20
N ALA A 504 23.20 -11.57 -20.60
CA ALA A 504 23.51 -10.45 -19.70
C ALA A 504 22.22 -9.83 -19.13
N TYR A 505 21.21 -9.64 -19.97
CA TYR A 505 19.91 -9.10 -19.57
C TYR A 505 19.14 -10.05 -18.65
N ASN A 506 19.07 -11.34 -19.01
CA ASN A 506 18.45 -12.38 -18.19
C ASN A 506 19.10 -12.42 -16.80
N SER A 507 20.43 -12.40 -16.75
CA SER A 507 21.18 -12.36 -15.49
C SER A 507 20.88 -11.10 -14.66
N GLY A 508 20.74 -9.94 -15.31
CA GLY A 508 20.35 -8.70 -14.64
C GLY A 508 18.97 -8.79 -14.00
N VAL A 509 17.99 -9.32 -14.74
CA VAL A 509 16.62 -9.50 -14.23
C VAL A 509 16.55 -10.58 -13.15
N VAL A 510 17.29 -11.69 -13.30
CA VAL A 510 17.38 -12.74 -12.28
C VAL A 510 17.99 -12.20 -10.98
N ASN A 511 19.04 -11.37 -11.07
CA ASN A 511 19.61 -10.68 -9.91
C ASN A 511 18.59 -9.77 -9.21
N VAL A 512 17.68 -9.15 -9.97
CA VAL A 512 16.55 -8.40 -9.41
C VAL A 512 15.57 -9.32 -8.68
N PHE A 513 15.30 -10.52 -9.19
CA PHE A 513 14.46 -11.50 -8.49
C PHE A 513 15.07 -12.01 -7.18
N PHE A 514 16.40 -12.04 -7.03
CA PHE A 514 17.03 -12.27 -5.72
C PHE A 514 16.69 -11.17 -4.72
N CYS A 515 16.51 -9.92 -5.16
CA CYS A 515 16.05 -8.83 -4.31
C CYS A 515 14.60 -9.07 -3.84
N ALA A 516 13.72 -9.58 -4.72
CA ALA A 516 12.37 -9.99 -4.34
C ALA A 516 12.38 -11.17 -3.35
N LEU A 517 13.29 -12.13 -3.52
CA LEU A 517 13.47 -13.23 -2.57
C LEU A 517 13.91 -12.73 -1.19
N ALA A 518 14.81 -11.75 -1.13
CA ALA A 518 15.20 -11.12 0.13
C ALA A 518 14.01 -10.42 0.81
N ALA A 519 13.19 -9.70 0.03
CA ALA A 519 11.95 -9.11 0.53
C ALA A 519 10.98 -10.17 1.07
N ALA A 520 10.77 -11.27 0.33
CA ALA A 520 9.91 -12.36 0.74
C ALA A 520 10.42 -13.05 2.02
N ALA A 521 11.73 -13.28 2.14
CA ALA A 521 12.34 -13.84 3.35
C ALA A 521 12.12 -12.94 4.56
N LEU A 522 12.25 -11.62 4.40
CA LEU A 522 11.92 -10.64 5.43
C LEU A 522 10.44 -10.75 5.87
N THR A 523 9.51 -10.89 4.91
CA THR A 523 8.08 -11.08 5.26
C THR A 523 7.84 -12.38 6.01
N MET A 524 8.52 -13.47 5.65
CA MET A 524 8.39 -14.75 6.33
C MET A 524 8.83 -14.65 7.78
N ILE A 525 10.02 -14.10 8.03
CA ILE A 525 10.54 -13.90 9.39
C ILE A 525 9.58 -13.02 10.20
N ALA A 526 9.15 -11.89 9.65
CA ALA A 526 8.23 -10.98 10.32
C ALA A 526 6.85 -11.59 10.59
N SER A 527 6.34 -12.45 9.69
CA SER A 527 5.03 -13.10 9.85
C SER A 527 4.95 -13.99 11.10
N LEU A 528 6.06 -14.59 11.53
CA LEU A 528 6.13 -15.45 12.73
C LEU A 528 5.92 -14.66 14.04
N PHE A 529 6.16 -13.36 14.01
CA PHE A 529 5.97 -12.49 15.18
C PHE A 529 4.54 -11.95 15.31
N PHE A 530 3.60 -12.32 14.45
CA PHE A 530 2.20 -11.93 14.64
C PHE A 530 1.59 -12.59 15.88
N GLU A 531 0.73 -11.85 16.59
CA GLU A 531 -0.07 -12.43 17.68
C GLU A 531 -1.17 -13.32 17.11
N TRP A 532 -1.47 -14.43 17.77
CA TRP A 532 -2.53 -15.36 17.39
C TRP A 532 -3.86 -14.89 17.98
N LYS A 533 -4.39 -13.80 17.44
CA LYS A 533 -5.70 -13.25 17.85
C LYS A 533 -6.79 -13.66 16.87
N THR A 534 -7.97 -13.94 17.43
CA THR A 534 -9.14 -14.33 16.66
C THR A 534 -9.96 -13.11 16.25
N VAL A 535 -10.51 -13.17 15.05
CA VAL A 535 -11.43 -12.20 14.46
C VAL A 535 -12.88 -12.48 14.95
N ARG A 536 -13.12 -13.63 15.59
CA ARG A 536 -14.41 -14.02 16.17
C ARG A 536 -14.62 -13.43 17.56
N LYS A 537 -15.85 -13.03 17.89
CA LYS A 537 -16.22 -12.71 19.27
C LYS A 537 -16.04 -13.98 20.10
N GLN A 538 -15.24 -13.93 21.17
CA GLN A 538 -15.33 -14.97 22.20
C GLN A 538 -16.74 -14.90 22.79
N PRO A 539 -17.46 -16.01 22.94
CA PRO A 539 -18.72 -15.99 23.68
C PRO A 539 -18.41 -15.48 25.09
N GLU A 540 -19.13 -14.44 25.53
CA GLU A 540 -19.10 -13.97 26.91
C GLU A 540 -19.46 -15.17 27.81
N GLY A 541 -18.47 -15.72 28.54
CA GLY A 541 -18.72 -16.83 29.45
C GLY A 541 -17.69 -17.96 29.54
N THR A 542 -16.45 -17.81 29.09
CA THR A 542 -15.37 -18.73 29.53
C THR A 542 -14.14 -17.96 29.99
N SER A 543 -14.30 -17.29 31.14
CA SER A 543 -13.20 -17.14 32.10
C SER A 543 -13.08 -18.45 32.88
N SER A 544 -12.01 -19.20 32.61
CA SER A 544 -11.46 -20.22 33.49
C SER A 544 -9.97 -20.30 33.26
#